data_AF-A0A373WTX9-F1
#
_entry.id   AF-A0A373WTX9-F1
#
_cell.length_a   1.000
_cell.length_b   1.000
_cell.length_c   1.000
_cell.angle_alpha   90.00
_cell.angle_beta   90.00
_cell.angle_gamma   90.00
#
_symmetry.space_group_name_H-M   'P 1'
#
loop_
_entity.id
_entity.type
_entity.pdbx_description
1 polymer ?
#
loop_
_entity_poly.entity_id
_entity_poly.type
_entity_poly.pdbx_seq_one_letter_code
_entity_poly.pdbx_strand_id
1 'polypeptide(L)'
;MGENGIFVHNGCGQEFEGLLPTEGDFGTYDELIKSGTVGDNITPNHMPSAEYMKKHGADPKKSPAFNMEQPKKGGRHRQTSTYGRKMTGTEKAAYYASSPRDALAHDLWDARKIYKEQGLYKEIRPKLREYSKYVQNEFSDLFSK
;
A
#
# COMPACT_ATOMS: atom_id res chain seq x y z
N MET A 1 11.88 15.88 25.82
CA MET A 1 10.69 15.33 25.14
C MET A 1 11.21 14.24 24.23
N GLY A 2 11.00 12.97 24.58
CA GLY A 2 11.57 11.83 23.86
C GLY A 2 10.79 11.56 22.59
N GLU A 3 11.47 11.58 21.45
CA GLU A 3 10.95 11.12 20.17
C GLU A 3 10.81 9.60 20.26
N ASN A 4 9.59 9.11 20.44
CA ASN A 4 9.31 7.68 20.38
C ASN A 4 9.38 7.25 18.91
N GLY A 5 10.59 6.93 18.44
CA GLY A 5 10.80 6.28 17.15
C GLY A 5 9.96 5.00 17.06
N ILE A 6 9.30 4.80 15.92
CA ILE A 6 8.55 3.57 15.66
C ILE A 6 9.56 2.52 15.21
N PHE A 7 9.91 1.61 16.12
CA PHE A 7 10.83 0.52 15.84
C PHE A 7 10.15 -0.57 15.01
N VAL A 8 10.77 -0.93 13.89
CA VAL A 8 10.37 -2.06 13.05
C VAL A 8 11.26 -3.25 13.37
N HIS A 9 10.68 -4.41 13.66
CA HIS A 9 11.46 -5.63 13.82
C HIS A 9 11.68 -6.30 12.46
N ASN A 10 12.94 -6.39 12.02
CA ASN A 10 13.29 -7.31 10.94
C ASN A 10 13.23 -8.77 11.42
N GLY A 11 13.14 -9.72 10.48
CA GLY A 11 13.10 -11.17 10.75
C GLY A 11 14.27 -11.73 11.58
N CYS A 12 15.30 -10.90 11.82
CA CYS A 12 16.48 -11.19 12.64
C CYS A 12 16.46 -10.53 14.04
N GLY A 13 15.37 -9.86 14.44
CA GLY A 13 15.23 -9.25 15.77
C GLY A 13 15.95 -7.92 15.97
N GLN A 14 16.51 -7.32 14.93
CA GLN A 14 17.06 -5.96 14.97
C GLN A 14 15.94 -4.94 14.78
N GLU A 15 15.90 -3.95 15.68
CA GLU A 15 15.08 -2.74 15.55
C GLU A 15 15.70 -1.84 14.47
N PHE A 16 14.93 -1.55 13.43
CA PHE A 16 15.35 -0.66 12.35
C PHE A 16 14.49 0.61 12.37
N GLU A 17 15.16 1.77 12.32
CA GLU A 17 14.53 3.05 12.03
C GLU A 17 14.58 3.28 10.52
N GLY A 18 13.45 3.11 9.83
CA GLY A 18 13.38 3.38 8.39
C GLY A 18 12.43 2.48 7.61
N LEU A 19 12.55 2.56 6.30
CA LEU A 19 11.88 1.67 5.35
C LEU A 19 12.62 0.33 5.26
N LEU A 20 11.88 -0.77 5.17
CA LEU A 20 12.48 -2.06 4.83
C LEU A 20 13.06 -2.04 3.39
N PRO A 21 14.03 -2.92 3.05
CA PRO A 21 14.79 -2.82 1.80
C PRO A 21 13.96 -2.70 0.51
N THR A 22 12.79 -3.36 0.46
CA THR A 22 11.88 -3.35 -0.69
C THR A 22 10.55 -2.63 -0.40
N GLU A 23 10.46 -1.91 0.72
CA GLU A 23 9.28 -1.13 1.06
C GLU A 23 9.15 0.07 0.12
N GLY A 24 7.99 0.17 -0.51
CA GLY A 24 7.71 1.14 -1.56
C GLY A 24 8.17 0.76 -2.96
N ASP A 25 8.71 -0.44 -3.16
CA ASP A 25 8.73 -1.03 -4.49
C ASP A 25 7.30 -1.33 -4.96
N PHE A 26 7.08 -1.25 -6.26
CA PHE A 26 5.75 -1.37 -6.85
C PHE A 26 5.77 -2.04 -8.21
N GLY A 27 4.63 -2.58 -8.59
CA GLY A 27 4.42 -3.34 -9.82
C GLY A 27 3.03 -3.98 -9.79
N THR A 28 2.85 -5.04 -10.56
CA THR A 28 1.70 -5.92 -10.35
C THR A 28 1.89 -6.78 -9.09
N TYR A 29 0.79 -7.22 -8.48
CA TYR A 29 0.85 -8.10 -7.31
C TYR A 29 1.67 -9.37 -7.56
N ASP A 30 1.48 -10.03 -8.70
CA ASP A 30 2.18 -11.28 -9.04
C ASP A 30 3.68 -11.08 -9.23
N GLU A 31 4.11 -9.93 -9.79
CA GLU A 31 5.54 -9.58 -9.90
C GLU A 31 6.16 -9.41 -8.51
N LEU A 32 5.52 -8.65 -7.63
CA LEU A 32 6.02 -8.39 -6.29
C LEU A 32 6.06 -9.66 -5.42
N ILE A 33 5.10 -10.57 -5.59
CA ILE A 33 5.13 -11.88 -4.94
C ILE A 33 6.29 -12.73 -5.45
N LYS A 34 6.58 -12.72 -6.76
CA LYS A 34 7.69 -13.49 -7.33
C LYS A 34 9.06 -12.95 -6.95
N SER A 35 9.21 -11.63 -6.81
CA SER A 35 10.45 -10.99 -6.39
C SER A 35 10.64 -10.93 -4.88
N GLY A 36 9.58 -11.18 -4.10
CA GLY A 36 9.59 -11.12 -2.64
C GLY A 36 10.37 -12.26 -1.99
N THR A 37 10.75 -12.08 -0.73
CA THR A 37 11.47 -13.09 0.05
C THR A 37 10.67 -13.50 1.28
N VAL A 38 10.53 -14.81 1.52
CA VAL A 38 9.80 -15.28 2.72
C VAL A 38 10.49 -14.76 3.99
N GLY A 39 9.72 -14.05 4.83
CA GLY A 39 10.22 -13.51 6.10
C GLY A 39 10.82 -12.11 6.02
N ASP A 40 10.77 -11.44 4.87
CA ASP A 40 11.20 -10.04 4.70
C ASP A 40 10.28 -9.01 5.37
N ASN A 41 9.15 -9.46 5.95
CA ASN A 41 8.11 -8.63 6.55
C ASN A 41 7.52 -7.60 5.57
N ILE A 42 7.48 -7.91 4.27
CA ILE A 42 6.86 -7.10 3.24
C ILE A 42 5.63 -7.82 2.69
N THR A 43 4.55 -7.05 2.49
CA THR A 43 3.38 -7.51 1.75
C THR A 43 3.04 -6.49 0.67
N PRO A 44 2.80 -6.93 -0.57
CA PRO A 44 2.24 -6.07 -1.61
C PRO A 44 0.81 -5.66 -1.24
N ASN A 45 0.57 -4.37 -1.01
CA ASN A 45 -0.75 -3.79 -0.79
C ASN A 45 -1.35 -3.30 -2.11
N HIS A 46 -2.52 -3.80 -2.50
CA HIS A 46 -3.25 -3.29 -3.67
C HIS A 46 -3.74 -1.86 -3.42
N MET A 47 -3.44 -0.94 -4.34
CA MET A 47 -3.92 0.45 -4.29
C MET A 47 -4.26 0.94 -5.73
N PRO A 48 -5.53 0.88 -6.20
CA PRO A 48 -6.74 0.58 -5.44
C PRO A 48 -6.81 -0.85 -4.89
N SER A 49 -7.58 -1.05 -3.81
CA SER A 49 -7.73 -2.36 -3.15
C SER A 49 -8.16 -3.49 -4.11
N ALA A 50 -7.74 -4.72 -3.82
CA ALA A 50 -8.03 -5.89 -4.67
C ALA A 50 -9.52 -6.06 -4.97
N GLU A 51 -10.39 -5.82 -3.98
CA GLU A 51 -11.84 -5.93 -4.15
C GLU A 51 -12.41 -4.81 -5.05
N TYR A 52 -11.84 -3.60 -5.00
CA TYR A 52 -12.16 -2.55 -5.97
C TYR A 52 -11.80 -3.01 -7.38
N MET A 53 -10.57 -3.50 -7.57
CA MET A 53 -10.09 -3.97 -8.86
C MET A 53 -10.98 -5.09 -9.45
N LYS A 54 -11.38 -6.07 -8.62
CA LYS A 54 -12.33 -7.14 -9.04
C LYS A 54 -13.68 -6.58 -9.51
N LYS A 55 -14.25 -5.62 -8.77
CA LYS A 55 -15.53 -5.00 -9.11
C LYS A 55 -15.48 -4.27 -10.45
N HIS A 56 -14.30 -3.80 -10.85
CA HIS A 56 -14.04 -3.17 -12.14
C HIS A 56 -13.56 -4.16 -13.22
N GLY A 57 -13.64 -5.47 -12.96
CA GLY A 57 -13.32 -6.53 -13.92
C GLY A 57 -11.84 -6.85 -14.07
N ALA A 58 -10.97 -6.31 -13.20
CA ALA A 58 -9.53 -6.58 -13.23
C ALA A 58 -9.16 -7.81 -12.40
N ASP A 59 -8.16 -8.55 -12.86
CA ASP A 59 -7.54 -9.65 -12.11
C ASP A 59 -6.64 -9.09 -10.99
N PRO A 60 -6.91 -9.38 -9.70
CA PRO A 60 -6.07 -8.93 -8.59
C PRO A 60 -4.59 -9.30 -8.73
N LYS A 61 -4.26 -10.43 -9.35
CA LYS A 61 -2.87 -10.84 -9.53
C LYS A 61 -2.11 -9.91 -10.46
N LYS A 62 -2.81 -9.36 -11.46
CA LYS A 62 -2.27 -8.41 -12.43
C LYS A 62 -2.54 -6.95 -12.04
N SER A 63 -3.23 -6.72 -10.93
CA SER A 63 -3.57 -5.38 -10.46
C SER A 63 -2.38 -4.71 -9.78
N PRO A 64 -2.34 -3.36 -9.77
CA PRO A 64 -1.21 -2.64 -9.20
C PRO A 64 -1.16 -2.81 -7.68
N ALA A 65 0.06 -2.96 -7.17
CA ALA A 65 0.35 -3.09 -5.76
C ALA A 65 1.64 -2.35 -5.39
N PHE A 66 1.75 -2.03 -4.11
CA PHE A 66 2.85 -1.28 -3.52
C PHE A 66 3.29 -2.00 -2.25
N ASN A 67 4.57 -2.33 -2.14
CA ASN A 67 5.10 -3.03 -0.98
C ASN A 67 5.00 -2.17 0.29
N MET A 68 4.37 -2.73 1.31
CA MET A 68 4.27 -2.12 2.63
C MET A 68 4.73 -3.12 3.69
N GLU A 69 5.33 -2.59 4.76
CA GLU A 69 5.74 -3.37 5.91
C GLU A 69 4.55 -4.10 6.57
N GLN A 70 4.73 -5.41 6.80
CA GLN A 70 3.78 -6.32 7.42
C GLN A 70 4.47 -7.48 8.19
N PRO A 71 5.09 -7.23 9.36
CA PRO A 71 5.55 -8.28 10.26
C PRO A 71 4.40 -9.14 10.83
N LYS A 72 4.72 -10.15 11.64
CA LYS A 72 3.73 -11.02 12.29
C LYS A 72 2.65 -10.28 13.09
N LYS A 73 3.00 -9.14 13.72
CA LYS A 73 2.08 -8.28 14.49
C LYS A 73 2.27 -6.82 14.09
N GLY A 74 1.18 -6.07 13.93
CA GLY A 74 1.22 -4.64 13.59
C GLY A 74 1.52 -4.36 12.11
N GLY A 75 2.33 -3.34 11.84
CA GLY A 75 2.80 -3.00 10.49
C GLY A 75 1.92 -2.03 9.70
N ARG A 76 2.55 -1.24 8.83
CA ARG A 76 1.92 -0.18 8.01
C ARG A 76 0.83 -0.72 7.08
N HIS A 77 1.02 -1.90 6.50
CA HIS A 77 0.00 -2.52 5.65
C HIS A 77 -1.34 -2.68 6.38
N ARG A 78 -1.31 -3.03 7.68
CA ARG A 78 -2.53 -3.21 8.49
C ARG A 78 -3.15 -1.89 8.94
N GLN A 79 -2.48 -0.76 8.71
CA GLN A 79 -2.95 0.57 9.12
C GLN A 79 -3.88 1.20 8.08
N THR A 80 -3.80 0.80 6.79
CA THR A 80 -4.67 1.30 5.72
C THR A 80 -6.15 1.06 6.02
N SER A 81 -7.03 1.95 5.59
CA SER A 81 -8.48 1.85 5.83
C SER A 81 -9.12 0.73 5.01
N THR A 82 -8.55 0.39 3.86
CA THR A 82 -8.98 -0.72 3.00
C THR A 82 -8.54 -2.10 3.53
N TYR A 83 -7.74 -2.17 4.59
CA TYR A 83 -7.38 -3.43 5.24
C TYR A 83 -8.52 -4.02 6.09
N GLY A 84 -8.90 -5.27 5.78
CA GLY A 84 -9.85 -6.05 6.57
C GLY A 84 -11.25 -5.42 6.62
N ARG A 85 -11.71 -5.06 7.82
CA ARG A 85 -13.04 -4.47 8.09
C ARG A 85 -12.95 -3.08 8.75
N LYS A 86 -11.91 -2.31 8.42
CA LYS A 86 -11.67 -1.00 9.04
C LYS A 86 -12.65 0.09 8.58
N MET A 87 -13.07 0.04 7.32
CA MET A 87 -14.18 0.87 6.84
C MET A 87 -15.52 0.37 7.38
N THR A 88 -16.37 1.30 7.79
CA THR A 88 -17.81 1.08 7.98
C THR A 88 -18.47 0.64 6.67
N GLY A 89 -19.69 0.08 6.75
CA GLY A 89 -20.44 -0.31 5.54
C GLY A 89 -20.66 0.86 4.58
N THR A 90 -20.96 2.04 5.10
CA THR A 90 -21.18 3.27 4.32
C THR A 90 -19.90 3.76 3.64
N GLU A 91 -18.77 3.81 4.36
CA GLU A 91 -17.47 4.21 3.78
C GLU A 91 -17.05 3.23 2.69
N LYS A 92 -17.21 1.93 2.94
CA LYS A 92 -16.87 0.88 1.97
C LYS A 92 -17.73 0.98 0.70
N ALA A 93 -19.03 1.26 0.86
CA ALA A 93 -19.92 1.48 -0.27
C ALA A 93 -19.53 2.73 -1.08
N ALA A 94 -19.22 3.84 -0.41
CA ALA A 94 -18.76 5.07 -1.06
C ALA A 94 -17.43 4.85 -1.82
N TYR A 95 -16.46 4.17 -1.20
CA TYR A 95 -15.19 3.84 -1.83
C TYR A 95 -15.38 2.98 -3.09
N TYR A 96 -16.21 1.94 -3.06
CA TYR A 96 -16.48 1.12 -4.25
C TYR A 96 -17.33 1.81 -5.33
N ALA A 97 -18.06 2.86 -4.99
CA ALA A 97 -18.80 3.67 -5.96
C ALA A 97 -17.96 4.83 -6.54
N SER A 98 -16.78 5.08 -5.97
CA SER A 98 -15.90 6.17 -6.40
C SER A 98 -15.23 5.89 -7.74
N SER A 99 -14.79 6.94 -8.43
CA SER A 99 -14.02 6.78 -9.67
C SER A 99 -12.67 6.12 -9.39
N PRO A 100 -12.04 5.44 -10.37
CA PRO A 100 -10.74 4.81 -10.15
C PRO A 100 -9.66 5.79 -9.70
N ARG A 101 -9.75 7.06 -10.16
CA ARG A 101 -8.89 8.15 -9.70
C ARG A 101 -9.08 8.45 -8.23
N ASP A 102 -10.33 8.50 -7.76
CA ASP A 102 -10.64 8.79 -6.36
C ASP A 102 -10.29 7.61 -5.44
N ALA A 103 -10.52 6.38 -5.89
CA ALA A 103 -10.11 5.17 -5.16
C ALA A 103 -8.58 5.11 -4.99
N LEU A 104 -7.82 5.39 -6.07
CA LEU A 104 -6.36 5.49 -6.02
C LEU A 104 -5.91 6.63 -5.08
N ALA A 105 -6.57 7.79 -5.16
CA ALA A 105 -6.25 8.94 -4.33
C ALA A 105 -6.50 8.65 -2.84
N HIS A 106 -7.59 7.95 -2.51
CA HIS A 106 -7.90 7.48 -1.16
C HIS A 106 -6.75 6.62 -0.62
N ASP A 107 -6.38 5.56 -1.33
CA ASP A 107 -5.35 4.62 -0.87
C ASP A 107 -3.96 5.28 -0.77
N LEU A 108 -3.60 6.17 -1.71
CA LEU A 108 -2.40 6.98 -1.64
C LEU A 108 -2.38 7.94 -0.45
N TRP A 109 -3.53 8.51 -0.09
CA TRP A 109 -3.66 9.41 1.06
C TRP A 109 -3.50 8.65 2.38
N ASP A 110 -4.06 7.44 2.48
CA ASP A 110 -3.86 6.55 3.61
C ASP A 110 -2.39 6.20 3.79
N ALA A 111 -1.71 5.73 2.74
CA ALA A 111 -0.28 5.43 2.79
C ALA A 111 0.51 6.67 3.23
N ARG A 112 0.25 7.83 2.60
CA ARG A 112 0.88 9.10 2.98
C ARG A 112 0.67 9.45 4.45
N LYS A 113 -0.55 9.31 4.98
CA LYS A 113 -0.86 9.62 6.38
C LYS A 113 -0.05 8.71 7.31
N ILE A 114 -0.06 7.41 7.04
CA ILE A 114 0.71 6.41 7.79
C ILE A 114 2.19 6.79 7.83
N TYR A 115 2.85 6.94 6.67
CA TYR A 115 4.28 7.25 6.65
C TYR A 115 4.61 8.62 7.26
N LYS A 116 3.69 9.60 7.23
CA LYS A 116 3.87 10.88 7.93
C LYS A 116 3.84 10.72 9.44
N GLU A 117 2.87 9.98 9.96
CA GLU A 117 2.74 9.72 11.40
C GLU A 117 3.95 8.97 11.96
N GLN A 118 4.66 8.23 11.10
CA GLN A 118 5.88 7.50 11.47
C GLN A 118 7.19 8.23 11.15
N GLY A 119 7.14 9.49 10.67
CA GLY A 119 8.35 10.25 10.33
C GLY A 119 9.06 9.83 9.04
N LEU A 120 8.53 8.85 8.29
CA LEU A 120 9.13 8.23 7.09
C LEU A 120 8.64 8.84 5.77
N TYR A 121 7.91 9.95 5.84
CA TYR A 121 7.27 10.51 4.65
C TYR A 121 8.28 11.06 3.64
N LYS A 122 9.44 11.56 4.08
CA LYS A 122 10.44 12.11 3.16
C LYS A 122 11.01 11.02 2.26
N GLU A 123 11.24 9.84 2.82
CA GLU A 123 11.81 8.67 2.17
C GLU A 123 10.80 8.03 1.20
N ILE A 124 9.54 7.85 1.63
CA ILE A 124 8.54 7.15 0.80
C ILE A 124 7.89 8.04 -0.27
N ARG A 125 7.85 9.36 -0.07
CA ARG A 125 7.15 10.31 -0.96
C ARG A 125 7.54 10.16 -2.44
N PRO A 126 8.82 10.05 -2.84
CA PRO A 126 9.17 9.84 -4.25
C PRO A 126 8.53 8.55 -4.80
N LYS A 127 8.58 7.45 -4.05
CA LYS A 127 7.98 6.15 -4.43
C LYS A 127 6.47 6.24 -4.61
N LEU A 128 5.75 6.91 -3.70
CA LEU A 128 4.30 7.13 -3.85
C LEU A 128 3.95 7.95 -5.09
N ARG A 129 4.78 8.93 -5.46
CA ARG A 129 4.58 9.75 -6.68
C ARG A 129 4.83 8.94 -7.94
N GLU A 130 5.87 8.11 -7.95
CA GLU A 130 6.19 7.22 -9.07
C GLU A 130 5.10 6.16 -9.23
N TYR A 131 4.66 5.55 -8.14
CA TYR A 131 3.53 4.62 -8.14
C TYR A 131 2.26 5.25 -8.71
N SER A 132 1.90 6.46 -8.27
CA SER A 132 0.72 7.16 -8.80
C SER A 132 0.79 7.36 -10.32
N LYS A 133 1.98 7.65 -10.88
CA LYS A 133 2.18 7.76 -12.33
C LYS A 133 2.10 6.41 -13.03
N TYR A 134 2.79 5.40 -12.48
CA TYR A 134 2.77 4.03 -12.97
C TYR A 134 1.33 3.51 -13.11
N VAL A 135 0.52 3.66 -12.05
CA VAL A 135 -0.87 3.19 -12.07
C VAL A 135 -1.70 3.92 -13.12
N GLN A 136 -1.56 5.25 -13.23
CA GLN A 136 -2.31 6.03 -14.23
C GLN A 136 -1.90 5.72 -15.67
N ASN A 137 -0.64 5.35 -15.91
CA ASN A 137 -0.12 5.08 -17.25
C ASN A 137 -0.38 3.62 -17.68
N GLU A 138 0.02 2.65 -16.86
CA GLU A 138 -0.02 1.22 -17.22
C GLU A 138 -1.42 0.60 -17.07
N PHE A 139 -2.30 1.27 -16.32
CA PHE A 139 -3.70 0.85 -16.15
C PHE A 139 -4.64 1.92 -16.71
N SER A 140 -4.25 2.61 -17.79
CA SER A 140 -5.04 3.70 -18.39
C SER A 140 -6.48 3.32 -18.68
N ASP A 141 -6.74 2.07 -19.09
CA ASP A 141 -8.08 1.54 -19.38
C ASP A 141 -9.01 1.52 -18.15
N LEU A 142 -8.42 1.45 -16.95
CA LEU A 142 -9.16 1.60 -15.70
C LEU A 142 -9.53 3.07 -15.47
N PHE A 143 -8.64 4.01 -15.79
CA PHE A 143 -8.84 5.45 -15.54
C PHE A 143 -9.55 6.20 -16.68
N SER A 144 -9.79 5.56 -17.82
CA SER A 144 -10.52 6.10 -18.96
C SER A 144 -12.03 5.81 -18.95
N LYS A 145 -12.51 5.04 -17.98
CA LYS A 145 -13.92 4.71 -17.76
C LYS A 145 -14.56 5.70 -16.79
#